data_AF-A0A6M1ZHW9-F1
#
_entry.id   AF-A0A6M1ZHW9-F1
#
_cell.length_a   1.000
_cell.length_b   1.000
_cell.length_c   1.000
_cell.angle_alpha   90.00
_cell.angle_beta   90.00
_cell.angle_gamma   90.00
#
_symmetry.space_group_name_H-M   'P 1'
#
loop_
_entity.id
_entity.type
_entity.pdbx_description
1 polymer ?
#
loop_
_entity_poly.entity_id
_entity_poly.type
_entity_poly.pdbx_seq_one_letter_code
_entity_poly.pdbx_strand_id
1 'polypeptide(L)'
;GKEVVLATVSQDGRALECATPELKADKDVVLAAVSQNGGTLTYATPELKADKEVVLAAVSQYGWALEFATPELRDDLEIVSAAIAQSPEAIHFASERIKNNPELLQEREQTYFNITPIQGSCSLI
;
A
#
# COMPACT_ATOMS: atom_id res chain seq x y z
N GLY A 1 -11.04 21.21 -15.88
CA GLY A 1 -9.65 21.56 -15.49
C GLY A 1 -9.29 20.82 -14.23
N LYS A 2 -8.01 20.57 -13.96
CA LYS A 2 -7.47 19.70 -12.88
C LYS A 2 -8.26 19.72 -11.56
N GLU A 3 -8.75 20.88 -11.11
CA GLU A 3 -9.60 21.04 -9.93
C GLU A 3 -10.90 20.21 -9.94
N VAL A 4 -11.60 20.12 -11.07
CA VAL A 4 -12.81 19.29 -11.22
C VAL A 4 -12.46 17.80 -11.11
N VAL A 5 -11.29 17.41 -11.64
CA VAL A 5 -10.80 16.03 -11.58
C VAL A 5 -10.42 15.69 -10.14
N LEU A 6 -9.68 16.57 -9.45
CA LEU A 6 -9.35 16.43 -8.03
C LEU A 6 -10.62 16.28 -7.19
N ALA A 7 -11.62 17.14 -7.38
CA ALA A 7 -12.90 17.02 -6.68
C ALA A 7 -13.57 15.66 -6.94
N THR A 8 -13.48 15.14 -8.17
CA THR A 8 -14.06 13.83 -8.52
C THR A 8 -13.30 12.68 -7.86
N VAL A 9 -11.96 12.63 -8.00
CA VAL A 9 -11.16 11.53 -7.44
C VAL A 9 -11.14 11.55 -5.91
N SER A 10 -11.30 12.73 -5.29
CA SER A 10 -11.45 12.86 -3.84
C SER A 10 -12.79 12.32 -3.32
N GLN A 11 -13.82 12.22 -4.16
CA GLN A 11 -15.08 11.57 -3.78
C GLN A 11 -15.07 10.08 -4.12
N ASP A 12 -14.52 9.72 -5.28
CA ASP A 12 -14.35 8.33 -5.71
C ASP A 12 -13.00 8.15 -6.41
N GLY A 13 -12.05 7.53 -5.71
CA GLY A 13 -10.71 7.26 -6.26
C GLY A 13 -10.76 6.43 -7.55
N ARG A 14 -11.80 5.61 -7.78
CA ARG A 14 -11.95 4.83 -9.01
C ARG A 14 -12.17 5.70 -10.24
N ALA A 15 -12.54 6.96 -10.09
CA ALA A 15 -12.63 7.90 -11.22
C ALA A 15 -11.30 8.05 -11.97
N LEU A 16 -10.16 7.72 -11.34
CA LEU A 16 -8.86 7.67 -12.00
C LEU A 16 -8.83 6.66 -13.17
N GLU A 17 -9.62 5.58 -13.11
CA GLU A 17 -9.70 4.56 -14.18
C GLU A 17 -10.09 5.17 -15.53
N CYS A 18 -11.02 6.11 -15.53
CA CYS A 18 -11.53 6.78 -16.73
C CYS A 18 -10.79 8.08 -17.07
N ALA A 19 -9.81 8.47 -16.26
CA ALA A 19 -9.05 9.69 -16.49
C ALA A 19 -8.14 9.57 -17.74
N THR A 20 -7.79 10.72 -18.33
CA THR A 20 -6.88 10.77 -19.47
C THR A 20 -5.47 10.34 -19.06
N PRO A 21 -4.61 9.90 -20.00
CA PRO A 21 -3.23 9.52 -19.69
C PRO A 21 -2.45 10.61 -18.95
N GLU A 22 -2.67 11.88 -19.28
CA GLU A 22 -1.99 13.01 -18.65
C GLU A 22 -2.36 13.14 -17.16
N LEU A 23 -3.63 12.85 -16.82
CA LEU A 23 -4.11 12.88 -15.42
C LEU A 23 -3.66 11.65 -14.64
N LYS A 24 -3.53 10.49 -15.30
CA LYS A 24 -2.95 9.27 -14.70
C LYS A 24 -1.44 9.40 -14.44
N ALA A 25 -0.79 10.37 -15.09
CA ALA A 25 0.60 10.74 -14.87
C ALA A 25 0.76 11.95 -13.91
N ASP A 26 -0.35 12.60 -13.52
CA ASP A 26 -0.31 13.73 -12.61
C ASP A 26 -0.26 13.22 -11.16
N LYS A 27 0.89 13.44 -10.53
CA LYS A 27 1.16 12.96 -9.17
C LYS A 27 0.12 13.40 -8.15
N ASP A 28 -0.35 14.65 -8.20
CA ASP A 28 -1.34 15.16 -7.23
C ASP A 28 -2.69 14.46 -7.40
N VAL A 29 -3.10 14.23 -8.66
CA VAL A 29 -4.35 13.53 -8.98
C VAL A 29 -4.28 12.08 -8.53
N VAL A 30 -3.16 11.41 -8.78
CA VAL A 30 -2.95 10.02 -8.35
C VAL A 30 -2.89 9.92 -6.82
N LEU A 31 -2.18 10.83 -6.14
CA LEU A 31 -2.13 10.88 -4.67
C LEU A 31 -3.54 11.05 -4.07
N ALA A 32 -4.35 11.96 -4.63
CA ALA A 32 -5.73 12.13 -4.21
C ALA A 32 -6.54 10.85 -4.41
N ALA A 33 -6.40 10.17 -5.56
CA ALA A 33 -7.11 8.91 -5.84
C ALA A 33 -6.69 7.76 -4.91
N VAL A 34 -5.39 7.56 -4.69
CA VAL A 34 -4.89 6.46 -3.83
C VAL A 34 -5.21 6.69 -2.36
N SER A 35 -5.28 7.95 -1.92
CA SER A 35 -5.72 8.28 -0.56
C SER A 35 -7.18 7.86 -0.29
N GLN A 36 -8.03 7.88 -1.31
CA GLN A 36 -9.41 7.39 -1.22
C GLN A 36 -9.50 5.86 -1.41
N ASN A 37 -8.70 5.31 -2.32
CA ASN A 37 -8.65 3.87 -2.58
C ASN A 37 -7.25 3.48 -3.09
N GLY A 38 -6.43 2.87 -2.24
CA GLY A 38 -5.05 2.51 -2.57
C GLY A 38 -4.91 1.56 -3.77
N GLY A 39 -5.94 0.75 -4.07
CA GLY A 39 -5.96 -0.11 -5.26
C GLY A 39 -5.96 0.64 -6.59
N THR A 40 -6.30 1.94 -6.58
CA THR A 40 -6.29 2.79 -7.78
C THR A 40 -4.89 3.04 -8.33
N LEU A 41 -3.84 2.72 -7.57
CA LEU A 41 -2.45 2.70 -8.04
C LEU A 41 -2.28 1.89 -9.34
N THR A 42 -3.11 0.86 -9.56
CA THR A 42 -3.09 0.06 -10.80
C THR A 42 -3.29 0.91 -12.07
N TYR A 43 -3.99 2.04 -11.98
CA TYR A 43 -4.28 2.94 -13.11
C TYR A 43 -3.22 4.03 -13.33
N ALA A 44 -2.32 4.24 -12.36
CA ALA A 44 -1.22 5.19 -12.49
C ALA A 44 -0.21 4.74 -13.56
N THR A 45 0.56 5.69 -14.09
CA THR A 45 1.63 5.36 -15.04
C THR A 45 2.77 4.58 -14.37
N PRO A 46 3.61 3.86 -15.14
CA PRO A 46 4.76 3.15 -14.59
C PRO A 46 5.70 4.04 -13.75
N GLU A 47 5.86 5.31 -14.12
CA GLU A 47 6.70 6.27 -13.41
C GLU A 47 6.17 6.53 -12.00
N LEU A 48 4.85 6.69 -11.84
CA LEU A 48 4.23 6.90 -10.53
C LEU A 48 4.10 5.61 -9.71
N LYS A 49 4.07 4.44 -10.36
CA LYS A 49 4.20 3.13 -9.67
C LYS A 49 5.62 2.88 -9.14
N ALA A 50 6.60 3.64 -9.62
CA ALA A 50 7.97 3.67 -9.13
C ALA A 50 8.22 4.84 -8.17
N ASP A 51 7.24 5.73 -7.97
CA ASP A 51 7.35 6.84 -7.03
C ASP A 51 7.05 6.35 -5.61
N LYS A 52 8.08 6.43 -4.75
CA LYS A 52 8.01 5.93 -3.37
C LYS A 52 6.90 6.60 -2.57
N GLU A 53 6.66 7.90 -2.74
CA GLU A 53 5.62 8.62 -1.98
C GLU A 53 4.22 8.16 -2.39
N VAL A 54 3.99 8.00 -3.70
CA VAL A 54 2.70 7.52 -4.23
C VAL A 54 2.41 6.10 -3.77
N VAL A 55 3.40 5.21 -3.88
CA VAL A 55 3.25 3.82 -3.45
C VAL A 55 3.05 3.73 -1.94
N LEU A 56 3.79 4.50 -1.14
CA LEU A 56 3.64 4.51 0.31
C LEU A 56 2.23 4.97 0.72
N ALA A 57 1.69 6.01 0.08
CA ALA A 57 0.32 6.45 0.29
C ALA A 57 -0.68 5.35 -0.08
N ALA A 58 -0.47 4.67 -1.21
CA ALA A 58 -1.35 3.59 -1.66
C ALA A 58 -1.35 2.38 -0.71
N VAL A 59 -0.19 1.90 -0.26
CA VAL A 59 -0.10 0.75 0.66
C VAL A 59 -0.59 1.06 2.06
N SER A 60 -0.41 2.30 2.51
CA SER A 60 -0.96 2.77 3.80
C SER A 60 -2.50 2.74 3.79
N GLN A 61 -3.12 3.00 2.63
CA GLN A 61 -4.56 2.90 2.46
C GLN A 61 -5.04 1.47 2.17
N TYR A 62 -4.30 0.72 1.35
CA TYR A 62 -4.62 -0.64 0.91
C TYR A 62 -3.34 -1.47 0.76
N GLY A 63 -3.03 -2.35 1.72
CA GLY A 63 -1.73 -3.04 1.78
C GLY A 63 -1.41 -3.87 0.53
N TRP A 64 -2.43 -4.47 -0.11
CA TRP A 64 -2.23 -5.22 -1.36
C TRP A 64 -1.91 -4.34 -2.57
N ALA A 65 -1.99 -3.00 -2.45
CA ALA A 65 -1.50 -2.09 -3.50
C ALA A 65 -0.01 -2.30 -3.81
N LEU A 66 0.75 -2.94 -2.92
CA LEU A 66 2.12 -3.38 -3.16
C LEU A 66 2.27 -4.23 -4.43
N GLU A 67 1.23 -4.99 -4.81
CA GLU A 67 1.18 -5.76 -6.06
C GLU A 67 1.38 -4.88 -7.31
N PHE A 68 1.06 -3.59 -7.25
CA PHE A 68 1.15 -2.67 -8.38
C PHE A 68 2.43 -1.84 -8.41
N ALA A 69 3.22 -1.86 -7.33
CA ALA A 69 4.51 -1.18 -7.26
C ALA A 69 5.56 -1.85 -8.17
N THR A 70 6.66 -1.16 -8.49
CA THR A 70 7.76 -1.80 -9.25
C THR A 70 8.53 -2.82 -8.39
N PRO A 71 9.27 -3.76 -9.01
CA PRO A 71 10.08 -4.73 -8.26
C PRO A 71 11.05 -4.09 -7.26
N GLU A 72 11.61 -2.92 -7.59
CA GLU A 72 12.52 -2.17 -6.73
C GLU A 72 11.82 -1.73 -5.44
N LEU A 73 10.58 -1.24 -5.54
CA LEU A 73 9.79 -0.82 -4.37
C LEU A 73 9.17 -1.98 -3.59
N ARG A 74 8.93 -3.13 -4.24
CA ARG A 74 8.59 -4.39 -3.55
C ARG A 74 9.76 -5.00 -2.79
N ASP A 75 10.95 -4.46 -3.01
CA ASP A 75 12.17 -4.80 -2.31
C ASP A 75 12.58 -3.71 -1.30
N ASP A 76 11.82 -2.61 -1.20
CA ASP A 76 12.04 -1.55 -0.22
C ASP A 76 11.41 -1.94 1.12
N LEU A 77 12.25 -2.01 2.16
CA LEU A 77 11.84 -2.47 3.49
C LEU A 77 10.75 -1.58 4.09
N GLU A 78 10.83 -0.26 3.91
CA GLU A 78 9.88 0.70 4.49
C GLU A 78 8.49 0.52 3.86
N ILE A 79 8.44 0.44 2.53
CA ILE A 79 7.18 0.25 1.79
C ILE A 79 6.55 -1.10 2.15
N VAL A 80 7.35 -2.17 2.15
CA VAL A 80 6.82 -3.50 2.44
C VAL A 80 6.36 -3.59 3.90
N SER A 81 7.07 -3.01 4.84
CA SER A 81 6.65 -2.97 6.26
C SER A 81 5.33 -2.22 6.41
N ALA A 82 5.17 -1.07 5.75
CA ALA A 82 3.90 -0.34 5.75
C ALA A 82 2.75 -1.16 5.15
N ALA A 83 3.00 -1.88 4.05
CA ALA A 83 2.02 -2.75 3.41
C ALA A 83 1.58 -3.91 4.32
N ILE A 84 2.53 -4.54 5.03
CA ILE A 84 2.29 -5.66 5.96
C ILE A 84 1.55 -5.18 7.22
N ALA A 85 1.92 -4.01 7.75
CA ALA A 85 1.24 -3.41 8.89
C ALA A 85 -0.25 -3.14 8.57
N GLN A 86 -0.55 -2.80 7.32
CA GLN A 86 -1.93 -2.66 6.84
C GLN A 86 -2.60 -4.03 6.60
N SER A 87 -1.97 -4.90 5.80
CA SER A 87 -2.45 -6.23 5.42
C SER A 87 -1.29 -7.22 5.49
N PRO A 88 -1.21 -8.10 6.51
CA PRO A 88 -0.10 -9.06 6.66
C PRO A 88 0.14 -9.95 5.43
N GLU A 89 -0.90 -10.22 4.65
CA GLU A 89 -0.87 -10.99 3.41
C GLU A 89 -0.13 -10.26 2.27
N ALA A 90 0.08 -8.95 2.35
CA ALA A 90 0.82 -8.18 1.36
C ALA A 90 2.28 -8.67 1.21
N ILE A 91 2.83 -9.38 2.21
CA ILE A 91 4.14 -10.03 2.15
C ILE A 91 4.31 -10.95 0.92
N HIS A 92 3.21 -11.50 0.37
CA HIS A 92 3.28 -12.34 -0.82
C HIS A 92 3.82 -11.59 -2.05
N PHE A 93 3.61 -10.27 -2.11
CA PHE A 93 4.06 -9.41 -3.20
C PHE A 93 5.49 -8.88 -3.01
N ALA A 94 6.04 -8.98 -1.80
CA ALA A 94 7.41 -8.57 -1.53
C ALA A 94 8.43 -9.45 -2.28
N SER A 95 9.65 -8.94 -2.42
CA SER A 95 10.76 -9.73 -2.96
C SER A 95 11.10 -10.93 -2.06
N GLU A 96 11.74 -11.96 -2.63
CA GLU A 96 12.25 -13.08 -1.83
C GLU A 96 13.32 -12.66 -0.81
N ARG A 97 14.07 -11.58 -1.09
CA ARG A 97 15.03 -11.02 -0.13
C ARG A 97 14.30 -10.51 1.11
N ILE A 98 13.21 -9.78 0.91
CA ILE A 98 12.41 -9.19 1.98
C ILE A 98 11.63 -10.26 2.75
N LYS A 99 11.07 -11.26 2.07
CA LYS A 99 10.38 -12.40 2.71
C LYS A 99 11.27 -13.19 3.67
N ASN A 100 12.56 -13.28 3.36
CA ASN A 100 13.56 -13.97 4.18
C ASN A 100 14.30 -13.02 5.14
N ASN A 101 13.87 -11.75 5.25
CA ASN A 101 14.49 -10.81 6.18
C ASN A 101 14.02 -11.12 7.62
N PRO A 102 14.94 -11.45 8.54
CA PRO A 102 14.59 -11.80 9.93
C PRO A 102 13.92 -10.65 10.70
N GLU A 103 14.20 -9.39 10.37
CA GLU A 103 13.60 -8.22 11.04
C GLU A 103 12.07 -8.17 10.78
N LEU A 104 11.65 -8.40 9.54
CA LEU A 104 10.23 -8.45 9.17
C LEU A 104 9.50 -9.67 9.74
N LEU A 105 10.20 -10.80 9.88
CA LEU A 105 9.59 -12.00 10.47
C LEU A 105 9.23 -11.77 11.94
N GLN A 106 10.05 -11.02 12.69
CA GLN A 106 9.75 -10.63 14.06
C GLN A 106 8.57 -9.65 14.16
N GLU A 107 8.46 -8.69 13.25
CA GLU A 107 7.33 -7.73 13.24
C GLU A 107 5.99 -8.42 12.93
N ARG A 108 5.99 -9.41 12.02
CA ARG A 108 4.80 -10.21 11.69
C ARG A 108 4.29 -11.02 12.89
N GLU A 109 5.18 -11.59 13.69
CA GLU A 109 4.82 -12.35 14.89
C GLU A 109 4.14 -11.46 15.95
N GLN A 110 4.66 -10.24 16.15
CA GLN A 110 4.06 -9.29 17.10
C GLN A 110 2.68 -8.82 16.63
N THR A 111 2.51 -8.57 15.33
CA THR A 111 1.24 -8.14 14.74
C THR A 111 0.16 -9.23 14.87
N TYR A 112 0.51 -10.50 14.63
CA TYR A 112 -0.40 -11.65 14.76
C TYR A 112 -0.83 -11.91 16.22
N PHE A 113 0.08 -11.68 17.18
CA PHE A 113 -0.20 -11.85 18.60
C PHE A 113 -1.08 -10.73 19.19
N ASN A 114 -1.00 -9.51 18.66
CA ASN A 114 -1.77 -8.37 19.17
C ASN A 114 -3.24 -8.32 18.71
N ILE A 115 -3.61 -9.10 17.67
CA ILE A 115 -4.98 -9.16 17.12
C ILE A 115 -5.78 -10.38 17.59
N THR A 116 -5.13 -11.37 18.21
CA THR A 116 -5.84 -12.45 18.90
C THR A 116 -5.84 -12.13 20.40
N PRO A 117 -7.00 -11.81 21.02
CA PRO A 117 -7.10 -11.88 22.47
C PRO A 117 -7.06 -13.36 22.82
N ILE A 118 -5.87 -13.95 22.86
CA ILE A 118 -5.69 -15.17 23.61
C ILE A 118 -5.99 -14.78 25.06
N GLN A 119 -7.19 -15.18 25.51
CA GLN A 119 -7.54 -15.30 26.92
C GLN A 119 -6.56 -16.28 27.54
N GLY A 120 -5.34 -15.81 27.79
CA GLY A 120 -4.33 -16.48 28.58
C GLY A 120 -4.63 -16.23 30.04
N SER A 121 -5.73 -16.80 30.53
CA SER A 121 -5.83 -17.12 31.95
C SER A 121 -4.75 -18.17 32.27
N CYS A 122 -3.55 -17.69 32.53
CA CYS A 122 -2.52 -18.46 33.23
C CYS A 122 -2.22 -17.72 34.53
N SER A 123 -3.15 -17.83 35.47
CA SER A 123 -2.83 -17.70 36.89
C SER A 123 -2.10 -18.98 37.27
N LEU A 124 -0.77 -18.90 37.36
CA LEU A 124 0.03 -19.86 38.11
C LEU A 124 0.53 -19.14 39.37
N ILE A 125 -0.29 -19.17 40.41
CA ILE A 125 0.12 -19.34 41.82
C ILE A 125 -0.99 -20.12 42.52
#